data_AF-A0A9E3D7V2-F1
#
_entry.id   AF-A0A9E3D7V2-F1
#
_cell.length_a   1.000
_cell.length_b   1.000
_cell.length_c   1.000
_cell.angle_alpha   90.00
_cell.angle_beta   90.00
_cell.angle_gamma   90.00
#
_symmetry.space_group_name_H-M   'P 1'
#
loop_
_entity.id
_entity.type
_entity.pdbx_description
1 polymer ?
#
loop_
_entity_poly.entity_id
_entity_poly.type
_entity_poly.pdbx_seq_one_letter_code
_entity_poly.pdbx_strand_id
1 'polypeptide(L)'
;MTLRKVPGALVLGLLASLAAHGVLYGAGHAIGGSYHALLVQAGLAGGLALLASLAALAWTGAKGIPTGTVMAARLRDRLPGRSELLGAAAVWFGTAEAIEPHHASAGVVAVAIALVLVSWLVHRLAGLAIDVLAGAVISIFRAAFSARTPSWSRRPRRRFYLRRTFWARRRFARPPPIAIACA
;
A
#
# COMPACT_ATOMS: atom_id res chain seq x y z
N MET A 1 10.58 10.02 6.14
CA MET A 1 9.20 10.25 5.68
C MET A 1 9.21 11.17 4.47
N THR A 2 8.41 10.87 3.43
CA THR A 2 8.22 11.81 2.30
C THR A 2 6.85 12.49 2.46
N LEU A 3 6.75 13.80 2.22
CA LEU A 3 5.52 14.58 2.45
C LEU A 3 4.28 13.96 1.78
N ARG A 4 4.46 13.32 0.62
CA ARG A 4 3.40 12.60 -0.11
C ARG A 4 2.73 11.44 0.65
N LYS A 5 3.36 10.90 1.70
CA LYS A 5 2.84 9.78 2.50
C LYS A 5 2.10 10.23 3.76
N VAL A 6 2.25 11.50 4.14
CA VAL A 6 1.64 12.07 5.36
C VAL A 6 0.12 11.91 5.37
N PRO A 7 -0.63 12.21 4.28
CA PRO A 7 -2.09 12.05 4.30
C PRO A 7 -2.51 10.60 4.55
N GLY A 8 -1.82 9.65 3.91
CA GLY A 8 -2.06 8.22 4.12
C GLY A 8 -1.70 7.77 5.54
N ALA A 9 -0.63 8.31 6.13
CA ALA A 9 -0.26 8.04 7.51
C ALA A 9 -1.32 8.54 8.49
N LEU A 10 -1.83 9.76 8.30
CA LEU A 10 -2.84 10.35 9.19
C LEU A 10 -4.17 9.60 9.11
N VAL A 11 -4.65 9.29 7.91
CA VAL A 11 -5.92 8.56 7.71
C VAL A 11 -5.83 7.14 8.27
N LEU A 12 -4.79 6.38 7.88
CA LEU A 12 -4.65 5.00 8.35
C LEU A 12 -4.31 4.96 9.85
N GLY A 13 -3.57 5.95 10.35
CA GLY A 13 -3.30 6.12 11.78
C GLY A 13 -4.58 6.41 12.58
N LEU A 14 -5.48 7.24 12.06
CA LEU A 14 -6.79 7.51 12.69
C LEU A 14 -7.62 6.23 12.76
N LEU A 15 -7.70 5.47 11.67
CA LEU A 15 -8.40 4.18 11.64
C LEU A 15 -7.79 3.18 12.63
N ALA A 16 -6.46 3.12 12.70
CA ALA A 16 -5.76 2.26 13.66
C ALA A 16 -6.00 2.70 15.12
N SER A 17 -6.02 4.01 15.38
CA SER A 17 -6.34 4.56 16.70
C SER A 17 -7.77 4.20 17.13
N LEU A 18 -8.75 4.40 16.26
CA LEU A 18 -10.16 4.06 16.54
C LEU A 18 -10.35 2.57 16.77
N ALA A 19 -9.70 1.72 15.97
CA ALA A 19 -9.76 0.29 16.15
C ALA A 19 -9.05 -0.16 17.43
N ALA A 20 -7.92 0.44 17.81
CA ALA A 20 -7.25 0.16 19.09
C ALA A 20 -8.14 0.57 20.28
N HIS A 21 -8.80 1.72 20.20
CA HIS A 21 -9.75 2.17 21.20
C HIS A 21 -10.93 1.19 21.34
N GLY A 22 -11.50 0.74 20.22
CA GLY A 22 -12.56 -0.27 20.20
C GLY A 22 -12.11 -1.64 20.73
N VAL A 23 -10.86 -2.06 20.51
CA VAL A 23 -10.30 -3.31 21.06
C VAL A 23 -10.10 -3.23 22.58
N LEU A 24 -9.63 -2.09 23.08
CA LEU A 24 -9.33 -1.91 24.50
C LEU A 24 -10.58 -1.74 25.36
N TYR A 25 -11.58 -1.01 24.86
CA TYR A 25 -12.71 -0.59 25.66
C TYR A 25 -14.07 -1.15 25.19
N GLY A 26 -14.10 -1.79 24.01
CA GLY A 26 -15.31 -2.40 23.46
C GLY A 26 -16.36 -1.38 23.00
N ALA A 27 -17.56 -1.87 22.64
CA ALA A 27 -18.66 -1.05 22.14
C ALA A 27 -19.41 -0.25 23.23
N GLY A 28 -19.14 -0.56 24.51
CA GLY A 28 -19.76 0.12 25.66
C GLY A 28 -18.98 1.36 26.15
N HIS A 29 -17.81 1.61 25.59
CA HIS A 29 -16.98 2.80 25.81
C HIS A 29 -16.75 3.47 24.46
N ALA A 30 -17.81 4.05 23.90
CA ALA A 30 -17.61 5.05 22.87
C ALA A 30 -16.88 6.24 23.53
N ILE A 31 -15.84 6.77 22.86
CA ILE A 31 -15.37 8.15 23.11
C ILE A 31 -16.67 8.99 23.23
N GLY A 32 -16.85 9.69 24.32
CA GLY A 32 -18.09 10.37 24.64
C GLY A 32 -18.58 11.30 23.52
N GLY A 33 -19.90 11.36 23.36
CA GLY A 33 -20.58 12.40 22.60
C GLY A 33 -20.33 12.42 21.08
N SER A 34 -20.43 13.62 20.50
CA SER A 34 -20.35 13.88 19.05
C SER A 34 -18.95 13.66 18.47
N TYR A 35 -17.89 13.67 19.29
CA TYR A 35 -16.51 13.58 18.82
C TYR A 35 -16.14 12.20 18.28
N HIS A 36 -16.61 11.12 18.90
CA HIS A 36 -16.42 9.78 18.36
C HIS A 36 -17.01 9.64 16.96
N ALA A 37 -18.26 10.09 16.80
CA ALA A 37 -18.94 10.05 15.52
C ALA A 37 -18.19 10.87 14.46
N LEU A 38 -17.68 12.04 14.81
CA LEU A 38 -16.84 12.86 13.92
C LEU A 38 -15.53 12.17 13.53
N LEU A 39 -14.81 11.56 14.48
CA LEU A 39 -13.57 10.84 14.20
C LEU A 39 -13.81 9.60 13.33
N VAL A 40 -14.89 8.85 13.58
CA VAL A 40 -15.29 7.71 12.75
C VAL A 40 -15.65 8.18 11.34
N GLN A 41 -16.46 9.23 11.20
CA GLN A 41 -16.80 9.82 9.90
C GLN A 41 -15.55 10.31 9.16
N ALA A 42 -14.64 11.00 9.83
CA ALA A 42 -13.39 11.48 9.26
C ALA A 42 -12.49 10.32 8.83
N GLY A 43 -12.39 9.26 9.64
CA GLY A 43 -11.63 8.04 9.31
C GLY A 43 -12.19 7.33 8.08
N LEU A 44 -13.51 7.16 8.00
CA LEU A 44 -14.19 6.53 6.86
C LEU A 44 -14.07 7.37 5.60
N ALA A 45 -14.36 8.68 5.68
CA ALA A 45 -14.25 9.60 4.55
C ALA A 45 -12.81 9.68 4.03
N GLY A 46 -11.84 9.80 4.93
CA GLY A 46 -10.42 9.77 4.60
C GLY A 46 -10.00 8.44 3.95
N GLY A 47 -10.48 7.31 4.49
CA GLY A 47 -10.21 5.98 3.94
C GLY A 47 -10.74 5.80 2.53
N LEU A 48 -11.98 6.25 2.27
CA LEU A 48 -12.59 6.25 0.94
C LEU A 48 -11.85 7.18 -0.02
N ALA A 49 -11.48 8.38 0.43
CA ALA A 49 -10.71 9.32 -0.38
C ALA A 49 -9.33 8.76 -0.75
N LEU A 50 -8.66 8.07 0.17
CA LEU A 50 -7.39 7.39 -0.08
C LEU A 50 -7.56 6.25 -1.10
N LEU A 51 -8.59 5.42 -0.94
CA LEU A 51 -8.90 4.34 -1.88
C LEU A 51 -9.20 4.89 -3.28
N ALA A 52 -10.03 5.93 -3.38
CA ALA A 52 -10.36 6.58 -4.65
C ALA A 52 -9.12 7.18 -5.33
N SER A 53 -8.24 7.82 -4.56
CA SER A 53 -6.97 8.38 -5.06
C SER A 53 -6.05 7.28 -5.60
N LEU A 54 -5.92 6.15 -4.88
CA LEU A 54 -5.16 5.00 -5.33
C LEU A 54 -5.78 4.36 -6.59
N ALA A 55 -7.11 4.29 -6.67
CA ALA A 55 -7.83 3.78 -7.82
C ALA A 55 -7.61 4.66 -9.06
N ALA A 56 -7.66 5.98 -8.91
CA ALA A 56 -7.36 6.93 -9.99
C ALA A 56 -5.91 6.80 -10.49
N LEU A 57 -4.93 6.66 -9.58
CA LEU A 57 -3.54 6.40 -9.93
C LEU A 57 -3.37 5.06 -10.66
N ALA A 58 -4.07 4.02 -10.20
CA ALA A 58 -4.04 2.71 -10.85
C ALA A 58 -4.62 2.77 -12.27
N TRP A 59 -5.75 3.46 -12.43
CA TRP A 59 -6.44 3.59 -13.71
C TRP A 59 -5.60 4.33 -14.75
N THR A 60 -5.01 5.46 -14.37
CA THR A 60 -4.13 6.25 -15.25
C THR A 60 -2.85 5.50 -15.62
N GLY A 61 -2.29 4.69 -14.72
CA GLY A 61 -1.10 3.88 -14.96
C GLY A 61 -1.32 2.56 -15.71
N ALA A 62 -2.57 2.10 -15.86
CA ALA A 62 -2.88 0.74 -16.31
C ALA A 62 -2.36 0.40 -17.72
N LYS A 63 -2.35 1.39 -18.64
CA LYS A 63 -1.87 1.24 -20.02
C LYS A 63 -0.39 0.85 -20.12
N GLY A 64 0.44 1.34 -19.21
CA GLY A 64 1.90 1.17 -19.26
C GLY A 64 2.43 0.01 -18.44
N ILE A 65 1.56 -0.79 -17.80
CA ILE A 65 1.97 -1.79 -16.82
C ILE A 65 1.56 -3.20 -17.29
N PRO A 66 2.49 -4.16 -17.31
CA PRO A 66 2.22 -5.49 -17.85
C PRO A 66 1.36 -6.34 -16.92
N THR A 67 1.45 -6.20 -15.59
CA THR A 67 0.78 -7.10 -14.62
C THR A 67 0.28 -6.38 -13.39
N GLY A 68 -0.75 -6.94 -12.74
CA GLY A 68 -1.30 -6.44 -11.47
C GLY A 68 -0.27 -6.41 -10.33
N THR A 69 0.71 -7.32 -10.33
CA THR A 69 1.78 -7.34 -9.31
C THR A 69 2.70 -6.13 -9.39
N VAL A 70 3.04 -5.68 -10.60
CA VAL A 70 3.86 -4.47 -10.80
C VAL A 70 3.09 -3.21 -10.43
N MET A 71 1.79 -3.17 -10.76
CA MET A 71 0.90 -2.09 -10.33
C MET A 71 0.80 -2.04 -8.80
N ALA A 72 0.56 -3.18 -8.16
CA ALA A 72 0.45 -3.28 -6.71
C ALA A 72 1.73 -2.82 -6.01
N ALA A 73 2.91 -3.21 -6.50
CA ALA A 73 4.18 -2.75 -5.95
C ALA A 73 4.31 -1.21 -6.01
N ARG A 74 3.99 -0.60 -7.15
CA ARG A 74 4.03 0.88 -7.31
C ARG A 74 3.03 1.61 -6.40
N LEU A 75 1.85 1.04 -6.19
CA LEU A 75 0.85 1.60 -5.29
C LEU A 75 1.25 1.43 -3.82
N ARG A 76 1.84 0.28 -3.46
CA ARG A 76 2.37 0.02 -2.11
C ARG A 76 3.49 0.99 -1.73
N ASP A 77 4.30 1.43 -2.68
CA ASP A 77 5.30 2.48 -2.42
C ASP A 77 4.69 3.81 -1.95
N ARG A 78 3.37 4.01 -2.15
CA ARG A 78 2.62 5.17 -1.66
C ARG A 78 2.10 5.00 -0.23
N LEU A 79 2.07 3.77 0.30
CA LEU A 79 1.68 3.55 1.69
C LEU A 79 2.74 4.12 2.66
N PRO A 80 2.29 4.62 3.83
CA PRO A 80 3.19 5.02 4.90
C PRO A 80 3.99 3.82 5.41
N GLY A 81 5.19 4.09 5.92
CA GLY A 81 5.98 3.08 6.63
C GLY A 81 5.26 2.62 7.91
N ARG A 82 5.62 1.44 8.43
CA ARG A 82 5.00 0.91 9.66
C ARG A 82 5.21 1.82 10.87
N SER A 83 6.42 2.37 11.02
CA SER A 83 6.74 3.33 12.09
C SER A 83 5.98 4.65 11.95
N GLU A 84 5.82 5.14 10.72
CA GLU A 84 5.04 6.35 10.42
C GLU A 84 3.56 6.16 10.79
N LEU A 85 3.00 5.01 10.44
CA LEU A 85 1.63 4.65 10.78
C LEU A 85 1.43 4.46 12.29
N LEU A 86 2.36 3.78 12.97
CA LEU A 86 2.32 3.62 14.42
C LEU A 86 2.42 4.97 15.14
N GLY A 87 3.32 5.85 14.69
CA GLY A 87 3.45 7.19 15.23
C GLY A 87 2.17 8.02 15.04
N ALA A 88 1.58 7.98 13.85
CA ALA A 88 0.31 8.65 13.59
C ALA A 88 -0.84 8.08 14.45
N ALA A 89 -0.91 6.76 14.60
CA ALA A 89 -1.90 6.11 15.46
C ALA A 89 -1.73 6.50 16.93
N ALA A 90 -0.50 6.53 17.44
CA ALA A 90 -0.21 6.96 18.80
C ALA A 90 -0.57 8.44 19.04
N VAL A 91 -0.31 9.31 18.06
CA VAL A 91 -0.72 10.73 18.13
C VAL A 91 -2.24 10.83 18.18
N TRP A 92 -2.96 10.16 17.27
CA TRP A 92 -4.43 10.16 17.28
C TRP A 92 -5.01 9.62 18.58
N PHE A 93 -4.43 8.54 19.10
CA PHE A 93 -4.87 7.94 20.36
C PHE A 93 -4.66 8.89 21.52
N GLY A 94 -3.47 9.48 21.64
CA GLY A 94 -3.17 10.48 22.66
C GLY A 94 -4.05 11.72 22.54
N THR A 95 -4.36 12.20 21.34
CA THR A 95 -5.29 13.32 21.15
C THR A 95 -6.71 12.96 21.56
N ALA A 96 -7.17 11.74 21.28
CA ALA A 96 -8.50 11.29 21.67
C ALA A 96 -8.62 11.20 23.20
N GLU A 97 -7.63 10.61 23.87
CA GLU A 97 -7.58 10.50 25.33
C GLU A 97 -7.43 11.86 26.03
N ALA A 98 -6.70 12.81 25.42
CA ALA A 98 -6.54 14.16 25.98
C ALA A 98 -7.84 14.97 25.97
N ILE A 99 -8.77 14.69 25.04
CA ILE A 99 -10.07 15.35 24.96
C ILE A 99 -11.02 14.84 26.05
N GLU A 100 -10.85 13.60 26.52
CA GLU A 100 -11.71 12.97 27.54
C GLU A 100 -10.88 12.29 28.65
N PRO A 101 -10.31 13.06 29.59
CA PRO A 101 -9.30 12.56 30.54
C PRO A 101 -9.79 11.60 31.65
N HIS A 102 -10.92 10.90 31.50
CA HIS A 102 -11.55 10.16 32.62
C HIS A 102 -12.07 8.75 32.27
N HIS A 103 -11.64 8.14 31.17
CA HIS A 103 -12.07 6.78 30.80
C HIS A 103 -11.16 5.70 31.39
N ALA A 104 -11.74 4.53 31.66
CA ALA A 104 -11.12 3.45 32.43
C ALA A 104 -9.68 3.19 31.96
N SER A 105 -8.71 3.25 32.88
CA SER A 105 -7.30 3.22 32.51
C SER A 105 -6.88 1.83 32.04
N ALA A 106 -6.92 1.60 30.71
CA ALA A 106 -6.14 0.53 30.14
C ALA A 106 -4.67 0.77 30.53
N GLY A 107 -4.03 -0.25 31.09
CA GLY A 107 -2.62 -0.14 31.46
C GLY A 107 -1.79 0.26 30.24
N VAL A 108 -0.79 1.12 30.44
CA VAL A 108 0.07 1.66 29.36
C VAL A 108 0.62 0.56 28.45
N VAL A 109 0.93 -0.61 29.03
CA VAL A 109 1.40 -1.79 28.29
C VAL A 109 0.31 -2.35 27.35
N ALA A 110 -0.94 -2.45 27.81
CA ALA A 110 -2.05 -2.91 26.99
C ALA A 110 -2.32 -1.94 25.82
N VAL A 111 -2.25 -0.63 26.09
CA VAL A 111 -2.37 0.42 25.05
C VAL A 111 -1.28 0.26 24.00
N ALA A 112 -0.01 0.12 24.43
CA ALA A 112 1.11 -0.05 23.50
C ALA A 112 0.96 -1.32 22.63
N ILE A 113 0.59 -2.45 23.23
CA ILE A 113 0.36 -3.71 22.52
C ILE A 113 -0.78 -3.55 21.50
N ALA A 114 -1.92 -2.98 21.92
CA ALA A 114 -3.05 -2.75 21.04
C ALA A 114 -2.70 -1.87 19.84
N LEU A 115 -2.01 -0.75 20.08
CA LEU A 115 -1.56 0.14 19.00
C LEU A 115 -0.63 -0.57 18.02
N VAL A 116 0.33 -1.37 18.51
CA VAL A 116 1.24 -2.13 17.63
C VAL A 116 0.48 -3.16 16.79
N LEU A 117 -0.38 -3.96 17.42
CA LEU A 117 -1.14 -5.03 16.74
C LEU A 117 -2.12 -4.46 15.71
N VAL A 118 -2.88 -3.44 16.09
CA VAL A 118 -3.85 -2.81 15.20
C VAL A 118 -3.15 -2.05 14.08
N SER A 119 -2.07 -1.32 14.36
CA SER A 119 -1.26 -0.67 13.32
C SER A 119 -0.71 -1.68 12.31
N TRP A 120 -0.21 -2.82 12.79
CA TRP A 120 0.22 -3.91 11.94
C TRP A 120 -0.92 -4.46 11.08
N LEU A 121 -2.09 -4.71 11.68
CA LEU A 121 -3.27 -5.22 10.98
C LEU A 121 -3.76 -4.25 9.90
N VAL A 122 -3.93 -2.97 10.23
CA VAL A 122 -4.35 -1.92 9.30
C VAL A 122 -3.37 -1.81 8.13
N HIS A 123 -2.07 -1.85 8.39
CA HIS A 123 -1.06 -1.83 7.34
C HIS A 123 -1.15 -3.07 6.42
N ARG A 124 -1.43 -4.26 6.98
CA ARG A 124 -1.63 -5.49 6.20
C ARG A 124 -2.90 -5.42 5.36
N LEU A 125 -4.00 -4.94 5.92
CA LEU A 125 -5.27 -4.76 5.22
C LEU A 125 -5.14 -3.74 4.09
N ALA A 126 -4.45 -2.61 4.31
CA ALA A 126 -4.16 -1.64 3.27
C ALA A 126 -3.34 -2.27 2.12
N GLY A 127 -2.34 -3.10 2.46
CA GLY A 127 -1.55 -3.83 1.47
C GLY A 127 -2.36 -4.84 0.65
N LEU A 128 -3.33 -5.52 1.27
CA LEU A 128 -4.26 -6.44 0.60
C LEU A 128 -5.26 -5.69 -0.29
N ALA A 129 -5.83 -4.60 0.20
CA ALA A 129 -6.74 -3.76 -0.57
C ALA A 129 -6.08 -3.24 -1.85
N ILE A 130 -4.80 -2.86 -1.78
CA ILE A 130 -4.01 -2.46 -2.97
C ILE A 130 -3.83 -3.62 -3.96
N ASP A 131 -3.54 -4.84 -3.48
CA ASP A 131 -3.38 -6.00 -4.37
C ASP A 131 -4.68 -6.30 -5.11
N VAL A 132 -5.80 -6.32 -4.38
CA VAL A 132 -7.14 -6.54 -4.94
C VAL A 132 -7.47 -5.46 -5.96
N LEU A 133 -7.27 -4.19 -5.60
CA LEU A 133 -7.51 -3.05 -6.48
C LEU A 133 -6.66 -3.12 -7.76
N ALA A 134 -5.36 -3.39 -7.64
CA ALA A 134 -4.44 -3.49 -8.77
C ALA A 134 -4.81 -4.65 -9.70
N GLY A 135 -5.19 -5.81 -9.12
CA GLY A 135 -5.70 -6.95 -9.85
C GLY A 135 -6.97 -6.61 -10.63
N ALA A 136 -7.95 -5.98 -9.97
CA ALA A 136 -9.22 -5.57 -10.55
C ALA A 136 -9.05 -4.57 -11.70
N VAL A 137 -8.23 -3.53 -11.51
CA VAL A 137 -7.98 -2.52 -12.56
C VAL A 137 -7.34 -3.16 -13.80
N ILE A 138 -6.33 -4.02 -13.62
CA ILE A 138 -5.68 -4.70 -14.74
C ILE A 138 -6.63 -5.71 -15.41
N SER A 139 -7.47 -6.43 -14.65
CA SER A 139 -8.45 -7.33 -15.25
C SER A 139 -9.50 -6.58 -16.07
N ILE A 140 -9.99 -5.45 -15.57
CA ILE A 140 -10.93 -4.59 -16.29
C ILE A 140 -10.29 -4.03 -17.56
N PHE A 141 -9.07 -3.47 -17.45
CA PHE A 141 -8.36 -2.89 -18.59
C PHE A 141 -8.09 -3.94 -19.67
N ARG A 142 -7.67 -5.14 -19.28
CA ARG A 142 -7.45 -6.24 -20.21
C ARG A 142 -8.76 -6.77 -20.79
N ALA A 143 -9.85 -6.83 -20.03
CA ALA A 143 -11.14 -7.28 -20.55
C ALA A 143 -11.73 -6.27 -21.55
N ALA A 144 -11.63 -4.97 -21.25
CA ALA A 144 -12.16 -3.88 -22.07
C ALA A 144 -11.39 -3.70 -23.39
N PHE A 145 -10.07 -3.91 -23.39
CA PHE A 145 -9.21 -3.74 -24.58
C PHE A 145 -8.70 -5.06 -25.17
N SER A 146 -9.05 -6.21 -24.60
CA SER A 146 -8.88 -7.49 -25.29
C SER A 146 -9.93 -7.55 -26.38
N ALA A 147 -9.52 -7.23 -27.61
CA ALA A 147 -10.12 -7.88 -28.77
C ALA A 147 -9.99 -9.38 -28.49
N ARG A 148 -11.07 -10.01 -28.02
CA ARG A 148 -11.20 -11.46 -28.06
C ARG A 148 -11.13 -11.80 -29.54
N THR A 149 -9.91 -11.97 -30.04
CA THR A 149 -9.67 -12.90 -31.12
C THR A 149 -10.20 -14.22 -30.56
N PRO A 150 -11.30 -14.76 -31.11
CA PRO A 150 -11.84 -16.01 -30.62
C PRO A 150 -10.71 -17.03 -30.63
N SER A 151 -10.71 -17.96 -29.68
CA SER A 151 -9.66 -18.98 -29.54
C SER A 151 -9.32 -19.72 -30.84
N TRP A 152 -10.20 -19.68 -31.84
CA TRP A 152 -10.01 -20.22 -33.19
C TRP A 152 -8.92 -19.53 -34.03
N SER A 153 -8.51 -18.29 -33.72
CA SER A 153 -7.52 -17.55 -34.52
C SER A 153 -6.13 -17.54 -33.88
N ARG A 154 -5.97 -18.18 -32.71
CA ARG A 154 -4.64 -18.46 -32.17
C ARG A 154 -3.97 -19.51 -33.05
N ARG A 155 -3.22 -19.05 -34.05
CA ARG A 155 -2.20 -19.89 -34.70
C ARG A 155 -1.41 -20.59 -33.60
N PRO A 156 -1.16 -21.90 -33.70
CA PRO A 156 -0.40 -22.63 -32.70
C PRO A 156 0.94 -21.90 -32.50
N ARG A 157 1.14 -21.41 -31.26
CA ARG A 157 2.43 -20.84 -30.84
C ARG A 157 3.47 -21.94 -31.04
N ARG A 158 4.29 -21.83 -32.09
CA ARG A 158 5.52 -22.60 -32.19
C ARG A 158 6.28 -22.36 -30.88
N ARG A 159 6.54 -23.44 -30.14
CA ARG A 159 7.48 -23.41 -29.03
C ARG A 159 8.82 -22.99 -29.59
N PHE A 160 9.18 -21.72 -29.46
CA PHE A 160 10.56 -21.31 -29.64
C PHE A 160 11.32 -21.91 -28.45
N TYR A 161 12.07 -22.97 -28.71
CA TYR A 161 13.09 -23.42 -27.79
C TYR A 161 14.08 -22.27 -27.63
N LEU A 162 14.07 -21.62 -26.48
CA LEU A 162 15.14 -20.73 -26.04
C LEU A 162 16.41 -21.57 -25.99
N ARG A 163 17.18 -21.55 -27.08
CA ARG A 163 18.55 -22.05 -27.10
C ARG A 163 19.30 -21.20 -26.08
N ARG A 164 19.52 -21.76 -24.89
CA ARG A 164 20.40 -21.21 -23.85
C ARG A 164 21.76 -20.93 -24.48
N THR A 165 22.03 -19.68 -24.85
CA THR A 165 23.35 -19.21 -25.24
C THR A 165 24.21 -19.09 -23.98
N PHE A 166 24.65 -20.24 -23.47
CA PHE A 166 25.60 -20.35 -22.36
C PHE A 166 27.05 -20.14 -22.79
N TRP A 167 27.32 -19.29 -23.80
CA TRP A 167 28.64 -19.17 -24.43
C TRP A 167 29.07 -17.73 -24.78
N ALA A 168 28.55 -16.72 -24.08
CA ALA A 168 29.01 -15.32 -24.24
C ALA A 168 29.86 -14.81 -23.05
N ARG A 169 30.58 -15.69 -22.35
CA ARG A 169 31.41 -15.33 -21.18
C ARG A 169 32.92 -15.19 -21.43
N ARG A 170 33.41 -15.15 -22.68
CA ARG A 170 34.88 -15.05 -22.94
C ARG A 170 35.31 -14.27 -24.20
N ARG A 171 34.71 -13.11 -24.52
CA ARG A 171 35.26 -12.24 -25.60
C ARG A 171 35.30 -10.73 -25.28
N PHE A 172 35.25 -10.34 -24.01
CA PHE A 172 35.48 -8.95 -23.59
C PHE A 172 36.51 -8.85 -22.46
N ALA A 173 37.60 -9.62 -22.58
CA ALA A 173 38.82 -9.41 -21.82
C ALA A 173 39.96 -9.18 -22.83
N ARG A 174 39.92 -8.02 -23.51
CA ARG A 174 41.11 -7.42 -24.10
C ARG A 174 41.27 -6.05 -23.44
N PRO A 175 42.38 -5.78 -22.74
CA PRO A 175 42.69 -4.42 -22.30
C PRO A 175 42.90 -3.52 -23.52
N PRO A 176 42.58 -2.22 -23.42
CA PRO A 176 42.73 -1.27 -24.53
C PRO A 176 44.20 -1.12 -24.94
N PRO A 177 44.51 -0.97 -26.24
CA PRO A 177 45.88 -0.66 -26.66
C PRO A 177 46.25 0.74 -26.20
N ILE A 178 47.33 0.84 -25.42
CA ILE A 178 47.98 2.12 -25.10
C ILE A 178 48.51 2.68 -26.42
N ALA A 179 47.94 3.80 -26.86
CA ALA A 179 48.51 4.57 -27.96
C ALA A 179 49.83 5.17 -27.48
N ILE A 180 50.96 4.54 -27.83
CA ILE A 180 52.25 5.24 -27.87
C ILE A 180 52.24 6.04 -29.17
N ALA A 181 51.91 7.32 -29.06
CA ALA A 181 52.21 8.33 -30.08
C ALA A 181 53.23 9.28 -29.46
N CYS A 182 54.32 9.48 -30.19
CA CYS A 182 55.59 10.07 -29.78
C CYS A 182 55.51 11.53 -29.32
N ALA A 183 56.36 11.87 -28.34
CA ALA A 183 57.21 13.06 -28.32
C ALA A 183 58.46 12.74 -27.49
#